data_AF-A0A939TDE1-F1
#
_entry.id   AF-A0A939TDE1-F1
#
_cell.length_a   1.000
_cell.length_b   1.000
_cell.length_c   1.000
_cell.angle_alpha   90.00
_cell.angle_beta   90.00
_cell.angle_gamma   90.00
#
_symmetry.space_group_name_H-M   'P 1'
#
loop_
_entity.id
_entity.type
_entity.pdbx_description
1 polymer ?
#
loop_
_entity_poly.entity_id
_entity_poly.type
_entity_poly.pdbx_seq_one_letter_code
_entity_poly.pdbx_strand_id
1 'polypeptide(L)'
;MRPDGTGQEHGLRRRGFRSLALELAMAMSLMALVASVASGVLGYRFASRELIDQIERSMVAEIALHAEAMATEREDGLARVASLTNSFTRRLGFLVSDIMTYVGILYTEVTEGDDFLEVRLAGPDGRSQGINRAGNFLDYDQSGNPVFQAALAGQMVVGRFEPYTLPDGQETTALEIAGPVRDSSGEVVGVLSALLPAQRFQERVEKFSLATEGRSLLVHRDGTILLAAGEGVVAAPLWDDATPQATRRQYQELLQATDTTSAAMELGGDRHVVAVAPVAGTDWLLLVQVPERVVVEPLGVLQRGVVVSSLVVLLVSAAIAFVIGRVQARGVVEVTRAMQHFVVGDLTYRVQERGRNEVGELARSFNTAAGRLSRLIADVAAAASE
;
A
#
# COMPACT_ATOMS: atom_id res chain seq x y z
N MET A 1 36.76 -19.19 -81.95
CA MET A 1 35.89 -19.45 -80.79
C MET A 1 36.43 -18.63 -79.62
N ARG A 2 35.61 -17.71 -79.10
CA ARG A 2 35.74 -16.92 -77.85
C ARG A 2 35.65 -17.85 -76.61
N PRO A 3 35.77 -17.37 -75.34
CA PRO A 3 36.84 -16.63 -74.67
C PRO A 3 37.04 -17.20 -73.22
N ASP A 4 37.32 -16.35 -72.23
CA ASP A 4 37.34 -16.56 -70.75
C ASP A 4 38.70 -17.02 -70.20
N GLY A 5 39.26 -16.44 -69.14
CA GLY A 5 38.84 -15.51 -68.10
C GLY A 5 39.99 -15.53 -67.07
N THR A 6 40.21 -14.63 -66.12
CA THR A 6 39.44 -13.55 -65.50
C THR A 6 40.48 -12.82 -64.65
N GLY A 7 40.48 -11.49 -64.69
CA GLY A 7 41.20 -10.68 -63.70
C GLY A 7 40.62 -10.93 -62.31
N GLN A 8 41.46 -11.29 -61.36
CA GLN A 8 41.12 -11.18 -59.94
C GLN A 8 41.50 -9.78 -59.46
N GLU A 9 40.56 -8.84 -59.59
CA GLU A 9 40.53 -7.67 -58.71
C GLU A 9 40.23 -8.15 -57.28
N HIS A 10 41.23 -8.15 -56.41
CA HIS A 10 41.02 -8.26 -54.97
C HIS A 10 40.41 -6.95 -54.45
N GLY A 11 39.07 -6.91 -54.45
CA GLY A 11 38.30 -5.93 -53.71
C GLY A 11 38.53 -6.08 -52.20
N LEU A 12 39.48 -5.31 -51.65
CA LEU A 12 39.64 -5.13 -50.21
C LEU A 12 38.35 -4.51 -49.63
N ARG A 13 37.54 -5.38 -49.02
CA ARG A 13 36.34 -5.01 -48.25
C ARG A 13 36.70 -3.94 -47.20
N ARG A 14 36.13 -2.74 -47.36
CA ARG A 14 36.15 -1.60 -46.42
C ARG A 14 35.48 -1.93 -45.07
N ARG A 15 36.04 -2.83 -44.26
CA ARG A 15 35.46 -3.23 -42.96
C ARG A 15 36.14 -2.62 -41.71
N GLY A 16 37.22 -1.84 -41.84
CA GLY A 16 38.15 -1.63 -40.71
C GLY A 16 37.85 -0.55 -39.65
N PHE A 17 37.08 0.52 -39.93
CA PHE A 17 37.12 1.71 -39.03
C PHE A 17 35.76 2.26 -38.57
N ARG A 18 34.65 1.89 -39.23
CA ARG A 18 33.31 2.13 -38.65
C ARG A 18 33.08 1.27 -37.40
N SER A 19 33.80 0.16 -37.23
CA SER A 19 33.67 -0.74 -36.09
C SER A 19 34.12 -0.10 -34.79
N LEU A 20 35.28 0.56 -34.74
CA LEU A 20 35.87 1.07 -33.50
C LEU A 20 35.06 2.23 -32.89
N ALA A 21 34.60 3.16 -33.73
CA ALA A 21 33.69 4.22 -33.31
C ALA A 21 32.34 3.68 -32.84
N LEU A 22 31.82 2.65 -33.51
CA LEU A 22 30.58 1.98 -33.13
C LEU A 22 30.74 1.21 -31.82
N GLU A 23 31.88 0.55 -31.62
CA GLU A 23 32.21 -0.26 -30.44
C GLU A 23 32.32 0.62 -29.18
N LEU A 24 33.05 1.74 -29.27
CA LEU A 24 33.10 2.75 -28.20
C LEU A 24 31.74 3.38 -27.96
N ALA A 25 30.97 3.67 -29.01
CA ALA A 25 29.64 4.25 -28.87
C ALA A 25 28.66 3.28 -28.19
N MET A 26 28.70 2.00 -28.54
CA MET A 26 27.91 0.96 -27.89
C MET A 26 28.31 0.81 -26.42
N ALA A 27 29.61 0.80 -26.10
CA ALA A 27 30.09 0.69 -24.73
C ALA A 27 29.65 1.87 -23.85
N MET A 28 29.79 3.11 -24.34
CA MET A 28 29.35 4.31 -23.61
C MET A 28 27.83 4.36 -23.43
N SER A 29 27.08 4.03 -24.48
CA SER A 29 25.61 4.00 -24.43
C SER A 29 25.11 2.92 -23.47
N LEU A 30 25.77 1.75 -23.46
CA LEU A 30 25.47 0.67 -22.53
C LEU A 30 25.72 1.08 -21.08
N MET A 31 26.85 1.72 -20.77
CA MET A 31 27.14 2.20 -19.42
C MET A 31 26.13 3.28 -18.96
N ALA A 32 25.79 4.22 -19.84
CA ALA A 32 24.79 5.26 -19.55
C ALA A 32 23.40 4.65 -19.29
N LEU A 33 23.01 3.66 -20.10
CA LEU A 33 21.76 2.93 -19.92
C LEU A 33 21.73 2.17 -18.59
N VAL A 34 22.80 1.43 -18.27
CA VAL A 34 22.92 0.69 -17.00
C VAL A 34 22.82 1.65 -15.80
N ALA A 35 23.51 2.79 -15.84
CA ALA A 35 23.44 3.78 -14.77
C ALA A 35 22.04 4.39 -14.61
N SER A 36 21.37 4.71 -15.74
CA SER A 36 20.00 5.24 -15.74
C SER A 36 19.00 4.23 -15.18
N VAL A 37 19.07 2.98 -15.62
CA VAL A 37 18.19 1.91 -15.15
C VAL A 37 18.44 1.62 -13.67
N ALA A 38 19.71 1.52 -13.25
CA ALA A 38 20.05 1.32 -11.84
C ALA A 38 19.50 2.44 -10.95
N SER A 39 19.67 3.70 -11.37
CA SER A 39 19.16 4.86 -10.65
C SER A 39 17.63 4.88 -10.60
N GLY A 40 16.97 4.52 -11.70
CA GLY A 40 15.50 4.41 -11.78
C GLY A 40 14.94 3.32 -10.87
N VAL A 41 15.58 2.14 -10.83
CA VAL A 41 15.20 1.04 -9.94
C VAL A 41 15.41 1.42 -8.47
N LEU A 42 16.54 2.03 -8.14
CA LEU A 42 16.82 2.52 -6.79
C LEU A 42 15.82 3.59 -6.36
N GLY A 43 15.54 4.56 -7.24
CA GLY A 43 14.56 5.62 -7.01
C GLY A 43 13.15 5.08 -6.80
N TYR A 44 12.72 4.11 -7.62
CA TYR A 44 11.43 3.45 -7.46
C TYR A 44 11.34 2.68 -6.13
N ARG A 45 12.37 1.93 -5.76
CA ARG A 45 12.41 1.19 -4.49
C ARG A 45 12.39 2.14 -3.28
N PHE A 46 13.13 3.24 -3.35
CA PHE A 46 13.13 4.27 -2.32
C PHE A 46 11.76 4.92 -2.18
N ALA A 47 11.16 5.37 -3.29
CA ALA A 47 9.85 5.99 -3.30
C ALA A 47 8.74 5.02 -2.83
N SER A 48 8.81 3.75 -3.23
CA SER A 48 7.84 2.72 -2.81
C SER A 48 7.90 2.48 -1.31
N ARG A 49 9.12 2.36 -0.75
CA ARG A 49 9.31 2.19 0.71
C ARG A 49 8.81 3.41 1.48
N GLU A 50 9.19 4.62 1.06
CA GLU A 50 8.75 5.84 1.74
C GLU A 50 7.22 6.00 1.67
N LEU A 51 6.62 5.70 0.51
CA LEU A 51 5.17 5.77 0.37
C LEU A 51 4.45 4.73 1.23
N ILE A 52 4.95 3.48 1.27
CA ILE A 52 4.40 2.44 2.16
C ILE A 52 4.53 2.87 3.62
N ASP A 53 5.71 3.32 4.05
CA ASP A 53 5.95 3.79 5.42
C ASP A 53 5.06 5.00 5.78
N GLN A 54 4.86 5.93 4.84
CA GLN A 54 4.00 7.10 5.04
C GLN A 54 2.53 6.70 5.16
N ILE A 55 2.04 5.82 4.27
CA ILE A 55 0.67 5.31 4.34
C ILE A 55 0.49 4.49 5.62
N GLU A 56 1.44 3.64 5.99
CA GLU A 56 1.37 2.87 7.23
C GLU A 56 1.26 3.77 8.47
N ARG A 57 2.10 4.82 8.57
CA ARG A 57 2.01 5.81 9.65
C ARG A 57 0.67 6.57 9.64
N SER A 58 0.22 6.99 8.46
CA SER A 58 -1.08 7.67 8.31
C SER A 58 -2.23 6.75 8.71
N MET A 59 -2.17 5.50 8.29
CA MET A 59 -3.15 4.46 8.60
C MET A 59 -3.26 4.27 10.11
N VAL A 60 -2.14 4.02 10.78
CA VAL A 60 -2.05 3.85 12.25
C VAL A 60 -2.66 5.05 12.98
N ALA A 61 -2.32 6.29 12.58
CA ALA A 61 -2.85 7.48 13.21
C ALA A 61 -4.37 7.63 13.01
N GLU A 62 -4.86 7.36 11.80
CA GLU A 62 -6.27 7.50 11.45
C GLU A 62 -7.13 6.39 12.08
N ILE A 63 -6.71 5.12 12.07
CA ILE A 63 -7.44 4.05 12.78
C ILE A 63 -7.52 4.30 14.29
N ALA A 64 -6.46 4.86 14.90
CA ALA A 64 -6.46 5.18 16.32
C ALA A 64 -7.54 6.21 16.65
N LEU A 65 -7.67 7.25 15.84
CA LEU A 65 -8.70 8.28 15.98
C LEU A 65 -10.11 7.70 15.83
N HIS A 66 -10.33 6.80 14.87
CA HIS A 66 -11.61 6.12 14.70
C HIS A 66 -11.94 5.18 15.87
N ALA A 67 -10.97 4.43 16.38
CA ALA A 67 -11.13 3.55 17.54
C ALA A 67 -11.43 4.34 18.82
N GLU A 68 -10.78 5.50 19.04
CA GLU A 68 -11.07 6.40 20.15
C GLU A 68 -12.49 6.98 20.05
N ALA A 69 -12.91 7.36 18.85
CA ALA A 69 -14.28 7.83 18.63
C ALA A 69 -15.33 6.74 18.84
N MET A 70 -15.03 5.48 18.48
CA MET A 70 -15.86 4.32 18.80
C MET A 70 -15.93 4.07 20.31
N ALA A 71 -14.81 4.21 21.03
CA ALA A 71 -14.77 4.06 22.49
C ALA A 71 -15.59 5.15 23.19
N THR A 72 -15.55 6.38 22.69
CA THR A 72 -16.39 7.49 23.16
C THR A 72 -17.87 7.20 22.92
N GLU A 73 -18.22 6.76 21.71
CA GLU A 73 -19.61 6.45 21.35
C GLU A 73 -20.18 5.29 22.18
N ARG A 74 -19.35 4.29 22.49
CA ARG A 74 -19.67 3.21 23.43
C ARG A 74 -19.96 3.75 24.82
N GLU A 75 -19.11 4.64 25.33
CA GLU A 75 -19.28 5.24 26.66
C GLU A 75 -20.57 6.08 26.73
N ASP A 76 -20.86 6.86 25.69
CA ASP A 76 -22.13 7.59 25.55
C ASP A 76 -23.33 6.63 25.55
N GLY A 77 -23.21 5.49 24.86
CA GLY A 77 -24.23 4.44 24.85
C GLY A 77 -24.48 3.86 26.23
N LEU A 78 -23.42 3.52 26.98
CA LEU A 78 -23.53 3.05 28.36
C LEU A 78 -24.16 4.10 29.26
N ALA A 79 -23.78 5.36 29.13
CA ALA A 79 -24.35 6.47 29.90
C ALA A 79 -25.86 6.64 29.61
N ARG A 80 -26.27 6.52 28.34
CA ARG A 80 -27.69 6.55 27.93
C ARG A 80 -28.48 5.41 28.59
N VAL A 81 -28.00 4.17 28.50
CA VAL A 81 -28.69 3.02 29.11
C VAL A 81 -28.68 3.09 30.64
N ALA A 82 -27.60 3.55 31.26
CA ALA A 82 -27.55 3.78 32.70
C ALA A 82 -28.56 4.86 33.13
N SER A 83 -28.68 5.95 32.38
CA SER A 83 -29.68 6.99 32.63
C SER A 83 -31.11 6.45 32.52
N LEU A 84 -31.39 5.64 31.48
CA LEU A 84 -32.69 4.99 31.28
C LEU A 84 -33.01 4.01 32.41
N THR A 85 -32.05 3.18 32.80
CA THR A 85 -32.20 2.23 33.90
C THR A 85 -32.47 2.93 35.23
N ASN A 86 -31.78 4.03 35.50
CA ASN A 86 -31.99 4.85 36.69
C ASN A 86 -33.34 5.59 36.66
N SER A 87 -33.77 6.10 35.50
CA SER A 87 -35.07 6.77 35.37
C SER A 87 -36.22 5.77 35.56
N PHE A 88 -36.08 4.58 34.99
CA PHE A 88 -37.00 3.47 35.16
C PHE A 88 -37.11 3.03 36.62
N THR A 89 -35.97 2.81 37.29
CA THR A 89 -35.91 2.47 38.73
C THR A 89 -36.66 3.48 39.60
N ARG A 90 -36.50 4.79 39.34
CA ARG A 90 -37.22 5.85 40.09
C ARG A 90 -38.73 5.82 39.86
N ARG A 91 -39.19 5.46 38.66
CA ARG A 91 -40.63 5.37 38.33
C ARG A 91 -41.30 4.13 38.91
N LEU A 92 -40.56 3.03 39.09
CA LEU A 92 -41.09 1.77 39.63
C LEU A 92 -41.57 1.85 41.08
N GLY A 93 -41.13 2.84 41.86
CA GLY A 93 -41.88 3.31 43.03
C GLY A 93 -42.17 2.30 44.16
N PHE A 94 -41.41 1.19 44.26
CA PHE A 94 -41.52 0.14 45.29
C PHE A 94 -42.77 -0.76 45.11
N LEU A 95 -42.54 -2.05 44.79
CA LEU A 95 -43.48 -3.19 44.61
C LEU A 95 -43.64 -3.62 43.15
N VAL A 96 -42.62 -4.30 42.65
CA VAL A 96 -42.64 -4.98 41.36
C VAL A 96 -42.75 -6.49 41.62
N SER A 97 -43.95 -7.07 41.44
CA SER A 97 -44.09 -8.53 41.42
C SER A 97 -43.64 -9.11 40.08
N ASP A 98 -43.80 -8.34 39.00
CA ASP A 98 -43.37 -8.68 37.65
C ASP A 98 -42.90 -7.41 36.93
N ILE A 99 -41.60 -7.33 36.65
CA ILE A 99 -40.96 -6.16 36.03
C ILE A 99 -41.43 -5.99 34.59
N MET A 100 -41.80 -7.07 33.90
CA MET A 100 -42.21 -7.05 32.50
C MET A 100 -43.49 -6.25 32.26
N THR A 101 -44.38 -6.16 33.25
CA THR A 101 -45.64 -5.38 33.17
C THR A 101 -45.38 -3.88 32.95
N TYR A 102 -44.17 -3.41 33.23
CA TYR A 102 -43.80 -2.00 33.20
C TYR A 102 -43.08 -1.56 31.92
N VAL A 103 -42.87 -2.44 30.94
CA VAL A 103 -42.20 -2.04 29.68
C VAL A 103 -42.94 -0.92 28.96
N GLY A 104 -44.27 -0.83 29.11
CA GLY A 104 -45.10 0.24 28.55
C GLY A 104 -44.76 1.65 29.09
N ILE A 105 -44.08 1.76 30.24
CA ILE A 105 -43.57 3.05 30.76
C ILE A 105 -42.48 3.61 29.86
N LEU A 106 -41.81 2.75 29.08
CA LEU A 106 -40.74 3.11 28.16
C LEU A 106 -41.25 3.44 26.74
N TYR A 107 -42.58 3.40 26.53
CA TYR A 107 -43.18 3.63 25.21
C TYR A 107 -42.71 4.94 24.60
N THR A 108 -42.90 6.06 25.31
CA THR A 108 -42.54 7.38 24.81
C THR A 108 -41.03 7.51 24.56
N GLU A 109 -40.20 7.01 25.47
CA GLU A 109 -38.73 7.04 25.31
C GLU A 109 -38.24 6.30 24.05
N VAL A 110 -38.94 5.26 23.61
CA VAL A 110 -38.55 4.43 22.46
C VAL A 110 -39.24 4.86 21.16
N THR A 111 -40.52 5.28 21.20
CA THR A 111 -41.28 5.63 19.99
C THR A 111 -41.14 7.09 19.59
N GLU A 112 -40.92 8.00 20.54
CA GLU A 112 -40.75 9.44 20.27
C GLU A 112 -39.27 9.89 20.37
N GLY A 113 -38.40 9.06 20.95
CA GLY A 113 -36.97 9.32 21.06
C GLY A 113 -36.15 8.67 19.93
N ASP A 114 -34.96 9.23 19.67
CA ASP A 114 -34.03 8.72 18.66
C ASP A 114 -32.91 7.85 19.25
N ASP A 115 -32.76 7.86 20.58
CA ASP A 115 -31.65 7.22 21.29
C ASP A 115 -31.70 5.69 21.27
N PHE A 116 -32.90 5.11 21.16
CA PHE A 116 -33.14 3.67 21.24
C PHE A 116 -33.96 3.19 20.04
N LEU A 117 -33.60 2.02 19.52
CA LEU A 117 -34.36 1.29 18.49
C LEU A 117 -35.39 0.36 19.14
N GLU A 118 -34.98 -0.28 20.23
CA GLU A 118 -35.80 -1.18 21.03
C GLU A 118 -35.27 -1.21 22.45
N VAL A 119 -36.17 -1.32 23.43
CA VAL A 119 -35.79 -1.58 24.82
C VAL A 119 -36.53 -2.80 25.32
N ARG A 120 -35.78 -3.71 25.93
CA ARG A 120 -36.22 -4.98 26.49
C ARG A 120 -36.05 -4.95 27.99
N LEU A 121 -37.03 -5.48 28.69
CA LEU A 121 -37.04 -5.60 30.13
C LEU A 121 -37.23 -7.06 30.50
N ALA A 122 -36.25 -7.60 31.20
CA ALA A 122 -36.18 -9.01 31.53
C ALA A 122 -36.27 -9.21 33.05
N GLY A 123 -37.08 -10.17 33.48
CA GLY A 123 -37.05 -10.68 34.85
C GLY A 123 -35.80 -11.53 35.11
N PRO A 124 -35.53 -11.90 36.37
CA PRO A 124 -34.38 -12.75 36.73
C PRO A 124 -34.45 -14.16 36.12
N ASP A 125 -35.63 -14.61 35.70
CA ASP A 125 -35.86 -15.88 35.00
C ASP A 125 -35.46 -15.84 33.51
N GLY A 126 -35.08 -14.67 33.00
CA GLY A 126 -34.68 -14.45 31.61
C GLY A 126 -35.84 -14.22 30.65
N ARG A 127 -37.10 -14.32 31.11
CA ARG A 127 -38.24 -13.90 30.29
C ARG A 127 -38.22 -12.39 30.16
N SER A 128 -38.49 -11.90 28.96
CA SER A 128 -38.41 -10.47 28.69
C SER A 128 -39.51 -10.01 27.75
N GLN A 129 -39.92 -8.76 27.95
CA GLN A 129 -40.81 -8.05 27.04
C GLN A 129 -40.06 -6.82 26.54
N GLY A 130 -40.07 -6.61 25.24
CA GLY A 130 -39.51 -5.45 24.57
C GLY A 130 -40.57 -4.58 23.95
N ILE A 131 -40.20 -3.32 23.76
CA ILE A 131 -40.92 -2.36 22.93
C ILE A 131 -39.96 -1.82 21.89
N ASN A 132 -40.38 -1.85 20.63
CA ASN A 132 -39.58 -1.35 19.51
C ASN A 132 -40.08 0.01 19.01
N ARG A 133 -39.33 0.64 18.10
CA ARG A 133 -39.66 1.96 17.54
C ARG A 133 -41.01 2.00 16.79
N ALA A 134 -41.53 0.86 16.33
CA ALA A 134 -42.85 0.77 15.72
C ALA A 134 -44.00 0.76 16.76
N GLY A 135 -43.68 0.76 18.05
CA GLY A 135 -44.66 0.62 19.14
C GLY A 135 -45.14 -0.81 19.36
N ASN A 136 -44.48 -1.80 18.75
CA ASN A 136 -44.84 -3.21 18.93
C ASN A 136 -44.22 -3.76 20.21
N PHE A 137 -45.02 -4.49 20.98
CA PHE A 137 -44.56 -5.28 22.11
C PHE A 137 -44.13 -6.67 21.64
N LEU A 138 -42.97 -7.12 22.09
CA LEU A 138 -42.31 -8.33 21.62
C LEU A 138 -41.83 -9.14 22.82
N ASP A 139 -42.10 -10.43 22.86
CA ASP A 139 -41.63 -11.31 23.94
C ASP A 139 -40.36 -12.05 23.50
N TYR A 140 -39.36 -12.11 24.38
CA TYR A 140 -38.10 -12.83 24.14
C TYR A 140 -37.68 -13.67 25.35
N ASP A 141 -36.87 -14.69 25.08
CA ASP A 141 -36.12 -15.42 26.09
C ASP A 141 -34.64 -15.00 26.03
N GLN A 142 -34.17 -14.34 27.10
CA GLN A 142 -32.81 -13.84 27.25
C GLN A 142 -31.97 -14.74 28.18
N SER A 143 -32.53 -15.84 28.71
CA SER A 143 -31.84 -16.71 29.68
C SER A 143 -30.50 -17.27 29.16
N GLY A 144 -30.41 -17.50 27.84
CA GLY A 144 -29.19 -17.93 27.16
C GLY A 144 -28.27 -16.81 26.67
N ASN A 145 -28.64 -15.53 26.80
CA ASN A 145 -27.83 -14.41 26.33
C ASN A 145 -26.73 -14.06 27.36
N PRO A 146 -25.43 -14.16 27.01
CA PRO A 146 -24.35 -13.82 27.93
C PRO A 146 -24.41 -12.36 28.43
N VAL A 147 -24.91 -11.45 27.59
CA VAL A 147 -25.07 -10.02 27.92
C VAL A 147 -26.08 -9.85 29.04
N PHE A 148 -27.21 -10.58 28.97
CA PHE A 148 -28.20 -10.62 30.03
C PHE A 148 -27.62 -11.18 31.34
N GLN A 149 -26.89 -12.30 31.28
CA GLN A 149 -26.32 -12.92 32.47
C GLN A 149 -25.33 -12.00 33.19
N ALA A 150 -24.48 -11.31 32.44
CA ALA A 150 -23.53 -10.35 33.00
C ALA A 150 -24.24 -9.11 33.58
N ALA A 151 -25.31 -8.63 32.91
CA ALA A 151 -26.12 -7.54 33.44
C ALA A 151 -26.89 -7.93 34.71
N LEU A 152 -27.43 -9.16 34.78
CA LEU A 152 -28.09 -9.70 35.97
C LEU A 152 -27.12 -9.84 37.15
N ALA A 153 -25.83 -10.12 36.87
CA ALA A 153 -24.75 -10.08 37.86
C ALA A 153 -24.39 -8.66 38.33
N GLY A 154 -25.08 -7.63 37.83
CA GLY A 154 -24.96 -6.25 38.28
C GLY A 154 -24.03 -5.38 37.45
N GLN A 155 -23.58 -5.83 36.28
CA GLN A 155 -22.64 -5.12 35.42
C GLN A 155 -23.36 -4.34 34.30
N MET A 156 -22.87 -3.17 33.93
CA MET A 156 -23.23 -2.55 32.66
C MET A 156 -22.38 -3.18 31.56
N VAL A 157 -23.01 -3.73 30.52
CA VAL A 157 -22.32 -4.54 29.51
C VAL A 157 -22.72 -4.12 28.10
N VAL A 158 -21.72 -4.02 27.24
CA VAL A 158 -21.90 -3.83 25.80
C VAL A 158 -21.96 -5.21 25.15
N GLY A 159 -23.06 -5.47 24.46
CA GLY A 159 -23.37 -6.73 23.82
C GLY A 159 -22.90 -6.79 22.37
N ARG A 160 -23.68 -7.50 21.55
CA ARG A 160 -23.37 -7.73 20.14
C ARG A 160 -24.03 -6.69 19.24
N PHE A 161 -23.46 -6.55 18.05
CA PHE A 161 -24.13 -5.89 16.94
C PHE A 161 -25.18 -6.82 16.35
N GLU A 162 -26.34 -6.28 16.01
CA GLU A 162 -27.45 -7.01 15.40
C GLU A 162 -28.01 -6.22 14.21
N PRO A 163 -28.44 -6.87 13.12
CA PRO A 163 -29.24 -6.20 12.11
C PRO A 163 -30.61 -5.83 12.70
N TYR A 164 -31.14 -4.67 12.31
CA TYR A 164 -32.41 -4.15 12.77
C TYR A 164 -33.15 -3.44 11.64
N THR A 165 -34.43 -3.80 11.44
CA THR A 165 -35.29 -3.16 10.43
C THR A 165 -36.08 -2.02 11.06
N LEU A 166 -35.90 -0.81 10.54
CA LEU A 166 -36.65 0.39 10.94
C LEU A 166 -38.14 0.31 10.52
N PRO A 167 -39.03 1.11 11.13
CA PRO A 167 -40.47 1.09 10.79
C PRO A 167 -40.78 1.41 9.31
N ASP A 168 -39.90 2.13 8.62
CA ASP A 168 -40.01 2.44 7.20
C ASP A 168 -39.46 1.33 6.27
N GLY A 169 -38.98 0.23 6.84
CA GLY A 169 -38.40 -0.91 6.13
C GLY A 169 -36.91 -0.77 5.82
N GLN A 170 -36.24 0.30 6.25
CA GLN A 170 -34.79 0.42 6.07
C GLN A 170 -34.02 -0.47 7.05
N GLU A 171 -33.01 -1.17 6.53
CA GLU A 171 -32.10 -1.97 7.35
C GLU A 171 -31.07 -1.08 8.04
N THR A 172 -30.72 -1.45 9.26
CA THR A 172 -29.72 -0.72 10.03
C THR A 172 -29.00 -1.61 11.03
N THR A 173 -27.88 -1.12 11.55
CA THR A 173 -27.11 -1.84 12.57
C THR A 173 -27.48 -1.31 13.94
N ALA A 174 -27.79 -2.23 14.85
CA ALA A 174 -28.04 -1.94 16.26
C ALA A 174 -26.88 -2.49 17.12
N LEU A 175 -26.61 -1.83 18.24
CA LEU A 175 -25.72 -2.34 19.28
C LEU A 175 -26.53 -2.58 20.56
N GLU A 176 -26.48 -3.80 21.07
CA GLU A 176 -27.08 -4.14 22.36
C GLU A 176 -26.23 -3.58 23.50
N ILE A 177 -26.85 -2.91 24.46
CA ILE A 177 -26.24 -2.55 25.75
C ILE A 177 -27.23 -2.89 26.85
N ALA A 178 -26.77 -3.62 27.86
CA ALA A 178 -27.62 -4.05 28.98
C ALA A 178 -27.10 -3.56 30.33
N GLY A 179 -28.03 -3.34 31.25
CA GLY A 179 -27.76 -2.90 32.61
C GLY A 179 -28.71 -3.50 33.64
N PRO A 180 -28.28 -3.63 34.91
CA PRO A 180 -29.12 -4.14 35.98
C PRO A 180 -30.20 -3.12 36.37
N VAL A 181 -31.46 -3.56 36.39
CA VAL A 181 -32.50 -2.80 37.08
C VAL A 181 -32.44 -3.15 38.56
N ARG A 182 -32.28 -2.13 39.40
CA ARG A 182 -32.21 -2.31 40.84
C ARG A 182 -33.47 -1.83 41.50
N ASP A 183 -33.86 -2.46 42.60
CA ASP A 183 -34.89 -1.91 43.47
C ASP A 183 -34.30 -0.81 44.38
N SER A 184 -35.14 -0.29 45.27
CA SER A 184 -34.74 0.69 46.28
C SER A 184 -33.77 0.19 47.34
N SER A 185 -33.67 -1.14 47.53
CA SER A 185 -32.72 -1.76 48.45
C SER A 185 -31.34 -1.94 47.80
N GLY A 186 -31.26 -1.77 46.48
CA GLY A 186 -30.06 -1.93 45.67
C GLY A 186 -29.91 -3.32 45.06
N GLU A 187 -30.87 -4.22 45.32
CA GLU A 187 -30.89 -5.58 44.78
C GLU A 187 -31.26 -5.57 43.29
N VAL A 188 -30.62 -6.43 42.50
CA VAL A 188 -30.94 -6.56 41.07
C VAL A 188 -32.22 -7.35 40.91
N VAL A 189 -33.27 -6.70 40.41
CA VAL A 189 -34.61 -7.28 40.23
C VAL A 189 -34.92 -7.63 38.77
N GLY A 190 -34.01 -7.32 37.86
CA GLY A 190 -34.13 -7.60 36.44
C GLY A 190 -33.02 -6.94 35.63
N VAL A 191 -33.15 -7.02 34.31
CA VAL A 191 -32.21 -6.44 33.36
C VAL A 191 -32.97 -5.58 32.36
N LEU A 192 -32.45 -4.39 32.09
CA LEU A 192 -32.86 -3.56 30.97
C LEU A 192 -31.80 -3.71 29.88
N SER A 193 -32.19 -4.26 28.73
CA SER A 193 -31.37 -4.31 27.52
C SER A 193 -31.92 -3.32 26.51
N ALA A 194 -31.06 -2.50 25.92
CA ALA A 194 -31.45 -1.53 24.90
C ALA A 194 -30.64 -1.79 23.63
N LEU A 195 -31.33 -1.75 22.49
CA LEU A 195 -30.71 -1.69 21.18
C LEU A 195 -30.57 -0.23 20.78
N LEU A 196 -29.33 0.22 20.67
CA LEU A 196 -29.01 1.57 20.23
C LEU A 196 -28.68 1.57 18.74
N PRO A 197 -29.00 2.65 18.00
CA PRO A 197 -28.49 2.82 16.64
C PRO A 197 -26.95 2.82 16.63
N ALA A 198 -26.35 1.99 15.77
CA ALA A 198 -24.90 1.81 15.67
C ALA A 198 -24.35 2.15 14.28
N GLN A 199 -25.07 2.97 13.52
CA GLN A 199 -24.68 3.38 12.16
C GLN A 199 -23.35 4.12 12.17
N ARG A 200 -23.05 4.90 13.21
CA ARG A 200 -21.76 5.60 13.29
C ARG A 200 -20.59 4.63 13.50
N PHE A 201 -20.79 3.47 14.14
CA PHE A 201 -19.78 2.41 14.14
C PHE A 201 -19.57 1.90 12.71
N GLN A 202 -20.64 1.58 11.99
CA GLN A 202 -20.59 1.13 10.60
C GLN A 202 -19.91 2.16 9.68
N GLU A 203 -20.29 3.43 9.75
CA GLU A 203 -19.69 4.52 8.97
C GLU A 203 -18.18 4.68 9.25
N ARG A 204 -17.75 4.49 10.50
CA ARG A 204 -16.31 4.55 10.85
C ARG A 204 -15.55 3.36 10.27
N VAL A 205 -16.15 2.17 10.27
CA VAL A 205 -15.58 1.00 9.58
C VAL A 205 -15.49 1.30 8.08
N GLU A 206 -16.50 1.91 7.46
CA GLU A 206 -16.53 2.19 6.02
C GLU A 206 -15.58 3.30 5.56
N LYS A 207 -15.44 4.37 6.34
CA LYS A 207 -14.61 5.55 5.99
C LYS A 207 -13.14 5.22 5.75
N PHE A 208 -12.65 4.13 6.33
CA PHE A 208 -11.25 3.73 6.24
C PHE A 208 -10.94 2.87 4.99
N SER A 209 -11.88 2.63 4.09
CA SER A 209 -11.54 1.94 2.84
C SER A 209 -10.67 2.86 1.95
N LEU A 210 -9.37 2.92 2.23
CA LEU A 210 -8.32 3.70 1.55
C LEU A 210 -8.18 3.33 0.07
N ALA A 211 -8.94 2.34 -0.40
CA ALA A 211 -9.02 1.93 -1.78
C ALA A 211 -10.24 1.07 -2.05
N THR A 212 -10.59 0.93 -3.33
CA THR A 212 -11.58 -0.02 -3.85
C THR A 212 -11.35 -1.48 -3.41
N GLU A 213 -10.14 -1.81 -2.93
CA GLU A 213 -9.72 -3.17 -2.59
C GLU A 213 -9.18 -3.33 -1.15
N GLY A 214 -9.27 -2.29 -0.31
CA GLY A 214 -8.99 -2.41 1.12
C GLY A 214 -10.14 -3.11 1.85
N ARG A 215 -9.84 -3.79 2.97
CA ARG A 215 -10.88 -4.28 3.89
C ARG A 215 -10.74 -3.61 5.24
N SER A 216 -11.84 -3.07 5.73
CA SER A 216 -11.95 -2.50 7.07
C SER A 216 -12.99 -3.29 7.85
N LEU A 217 -12.62 -3.73 9.05
CA LEU A 217 -13.36 -4.65 9.88
C LEU A 217 -13.33 -4.17 11.33
N LEU A 218 -14.45 -4.27 12.03
CA LEU A 218 -14.44 -4.30 13.49
C LEU A 218 -14.41 -5.77 13.91
N VAL A 219 -13.38 -6.18 14.63
CA VAL A 219 -13.18 -7.57 15.04
C VAL A 219 -13.10 -7.68 16.56
N HIS A 220 -13.59 -8.77 17.11
CA HIS A 220 -13.36 -9.14 18.49
C HIS A 220 -11.97 -9.79 18.63
N ARG A 221 -11.38 -9.70 19.84
CA ARG A 221 -10.02 -10.18 20.15
C ARG A 221 -9.82 -11.68 19.94
N ASP A 222 -10.90 -12.45 19.90
CA ASP A 222 -10.89 -13.88 19.56
C ASP A 222 -10.83 -14.18 18.04
N GLY A 223 -10.93 -13.14 17.20
CA GLY A 223 -10.95 -13.24 15.75
C GLY A 223 -12.34 -13.23 15.12
N THR A 224 -13.41 -12.98 15.88
CA THR A 224 -14.77 -12.86 15.31
C THR A 224 -14.94 -11.48 14.64
N ILE A 225 -15.34 -11.45 13.37
CA ILE A 225 -15.71 -10.22 12.66
C ILE A 225 -17.09 -9.78 13.15
N LEU A 226 -17.15 -8.60 13.77
CA LEU A 226 -18.36 -7.97 14.27
C LEU A 226 -19.03 -7.14 13.19
N LEU A 227 -18.27 -6.24 12.55
CA LEU A 227 -18.72 -5.40 11.44
C LEU A 227 -17.71 -5.46 10.28
N ALA A 228 -18.21 -5.34 9.06
CA ALA A 228 -17.39 -5.19 7.86
C ALA A 228 -17.91 -4.06 6.97
N ALA A 229 -16.98 -3.29 6.40
CA ALA A 229 -17.32 -2.25 5.43
C ALA A 229 -18.08 -2.85 4.24
N GLY A 230 -19.23 -2.27 3.90
CA GLY A 230 -20.06 -2.71 2.76
C GLY A 230 -20.92 -3.95 3.00
N GLU A 231 -20.72 -4.68 4.10
CA GLU A 231 -21.52 -5.87 4.47
C GLU A 231 -22.35 -5.68 5.75
N GLY A 232 -21.94 -4.78 6.65
CA GLY A 232 -22.61 -4.58 7.93
C GLY A 232 -22.20 -5.63 8.97
N VAL A 233 -23.19 -6.22 9.67
CA VAL A 233 -22.96 -7.26 10.67
C VAL A 233 -22.64 -8.60 10.01
N VAL A 234 -21.49 -9.20 10.35
CA VAL A 234 -21.01 -10.45 9.72
C VAL A 234 -21.07 -11.64 10.67
N ALA A 235 -20.56 -11.49 11.90
CA ALA A 235 -20.49 -12.55 12.92
C ALA A 235 -19.80 -13.87 12.44
N ALA A 236 -18.71 -13.74 11.68
CA ALA A 236 -17.93 -14.85 11.14
C ALA A 236 -16.46 -14.77 11.57
N PRO A 237 -15.70 -15.88 11.64
CA PRO A 237 -14.29 -15.83 12.00
C PRO A 237 -13.45 -15.16 10.91
N LEU A 238 -12.40 -14.44 11.34
CA LEU A 238 -11.44 -13.73 10.47
C LEU A 238 -10.61 -14.69 9.60
N TRP A 239 -10.50 -15.94 10.01
CA TRP A 239 -9.82 -17.02 9.29
C TRP A 239 -10.64 -18.30 9.35
N ASP A 240 -10.42 -19.16 8.36
CA ASP A 240 -11.01 -20.48 8.24
C ASP A 240 -9.91 -21.57 8.25
N ASP A 241 -10.30 -22.83 8.04
CA ASP A 241 -9.38 -23.96 7.98
C ASP A 241 -8.49 -23.98 6.73
N ALA A 242 -8.86 -23.24 5.68
CA ALA A 242 -8.03 -23.06 4.49
C ALA A 242 -6.93 -22.00 4.70
N THR A 243 -7.08 -21.12 5.68
CA THR A 243 -6.13 -20.07 5.99
C THR A 243 -4.78 -20.65 6.46
N PRO A 244 -3.64 -20.28 5.85
CA PRO A 244 -2.33 -20.78 6.24
C PRO A 244 -2.03 -20.54 7.73
N GLN A 245 -1.41 -21.52 8.39
CA GLN A 245 -1.11 -21.43 9.83
C GLN A 245 -0.24 -20.23 10.18
N ALA A 246 0.70 -19.85 9.31
CA ALA A 246 1.54 -18.67 9.49
C ALA A 246 0.70 -17.37 9.54
N THR A 247 -0.21 -17.20 8.57
CA THR A 247 -1.14 -16.08 8.51
C THR A 247 -2.06 -16.05 9.75
N ARG A 248 -2.58 -17.20 10.16
CA ARG A 248 -3.41 -17.31 11.37
C ARG A 248 -2.66 -16.85 12.63
N ARG A 249 -1.39 -17.23 12.79
CA ARG A 249 -0.56 -16.78 13.92
C ARG A 249 -0.32 -15.28 13.91
N GLN A 250 -0.04 -14.70 12.74
CA GLN A 250 0.14 -13.25 12.62
C GLN A 250 -1.13 -12.48 13.00
N TYR A 251 -2.31 -12.94 12.58
CA TYR A 251 -3.56 -12.35 13.06
C TYR A 251 -3.71 -12.49 14.57
N GLN A 252 -3.46 -13.67 15.13
CA GLN A 252 -3.54 -13.87 16.58
C GLN A 252 -2.60 -12.92 17.35
N GLU A 253 -1.37 -12.73 16.88
CA GLU A 253 -0.41 -11.78 17.47
C GLU A 253 -0.92 -10.34 17.39
N LEU A 254 -1.43 -9.91 16.22
CA LEU A 254 -1.99 -8.57 16.03
C LEU A 254 -3.23 -8.31 16.90
N LEU A 255 -4.13 -9.29 17.01
CA LEU A 255 -5.33 -9.16 17.84
C LEU A 255 -5.00 -9.05 19.33
N GLN A 256 -3.81 -9.49 19.75
CA GLN A 256 -3.35 -9.31 21.12
C GLN A 256 -2.77 -7.92 21.41
N ALA A 257 -2.62 -7.05 20.40
CA ALA A 257 -2.08 -5.72 20.60
C ALA A 257 -2.87 -4.92 21.65
N THR A 258 -2.13 -4.21 22.51
CA THR A 258 -2.67 -3.29 23.53
C THR A 258 -2.65 -1.83 23.05
N ASP A 259 -1.77 -1.53 22.10
CA ASP A 259 -1.64 -0.24 21.46
C ASP A 259 -1.93 -0.37 19.96
N THR A 260 -2.24 0.75 19.31
CA THR A 260 -2.39 0.77 17.86
C THR A 260 -1.07 0.40 17.18
N THR A 261 -1.12 -0.59 16.29
CA THR A 261 0.07 -1.11 15.60
C THR A 261 -0.25 -1.55 14.18
N SER A 262 0.78 -1.78 13.39
CA SER A 262 0.70 -2.32 12.04
C SER A 262 1.71 -3.46 11.83
N ALA A 263 1.44 -4.30 10.84
CA ALA A 263 2.35 -5.33 10.35
C ALA A 263 2.13 -5.59 8.86
N ALA A 264 3.19 -6.01 8.17
CA ALA A 264 3.10 -6.53 6.82
C ALA A 264 2.76 -8.03 6.85
N MET A 265 1.74 -8.43 6.10
CA MET A 265 1.24 -9.82 6.04
C MET A 265 1.09 -10.30 4.60
N GLU A 266 1.31 -11.59 4.36
CA GLU A 266 0.96 -12.22 3.07
C GLU A 266 -0.44 -12.81 3.15
N LEU A 267 -1.37 -12.24 2.39
CA LEU A 267 -2.77 -12.63 2.32
C LEU A 267 -3.14 -12.95 0.87
N GLY A 268 -3.59 -14.18 0.59
CA GLY A 268 -4.01 -14.56 -0.76
C GLY A 268 -2.91 -14.49 -1.84
N GLY A 269 -1.63 -14.51 -1.43
CA GLY A 269 -0.48 -14.37 -2.34
C GLY A 269 0.01 -12.93 -2.54
N ASP A 270 -0.69 -11.93 -2.01
CA ASP A 270 -0.32 -10.52 -2.07
C ASP A 270 0.16 -10.02 -0.70
N ARG A 271 1.16 -9.14 -0.69
CA ARG A 271 1.58 -8.43 0.53
C ARG A 271 0.58 -7.35 0.87
N HIS A 272 0.20 -7.29 2.14
CA HIS A 272 -0.73 -6.32 2.69
C HIS A 272 -0.11 -5.61 3.88
N VAL A 273 -0.43 -4.34 4.03
CA VAL A 273 -0.24 -3.60 5.28
C VAL A 273 -1.52 -3.79 6.10
N VAL A 274 -1.39 -4.40 7.28
CA VAL A 274 -2.49 -4.64 8.21
C VAL A 274 -2.26 -3.78 9.44
N ALA A 275 -3.21 -2.92 9.77
CA ALA A 275 -3.17 -2.05 10.94
C ALA A 275 -4.34 -2.37 11.86
N VAL A 276 -4.10 -2.36 13.17
CA VAL A 276 -5.09 -2.66 14.21
C VAL A 276 -5.06 -1.58 15.30
N ALA A 277 -6.25 -1.16 15.73
CA ALA A 277 -6.43 -0.22 16.82
C ALA A 277 -7.43 -0.79 17.83
N PRO A 278 -7.04 -0.99 19.11
CA PRO A 278 -7.97 -1.44 20.14
C PRO A 278 -9.00 -0.34 20.47
N VAL A 279 -10.26 -0.73 20.62
CA VAL A 279 -11.32 0.16 21.09
C VAL A 279 -11.33 0.09 22.62
N ALA A 280 -11.02 1.22 23.27
CA ALA A 280 -10.89 1.26 24.72
C ALA A 280 -12.19 0.84 25.44
N GLY A 281 -12.05 -0.02 26.44
CA GLY A 281 -13.17 -0.54 27.25
C GLY A 281 -13.91 -1.73 26.62
N THR A 282 -13.40 -2.31 25.52
CA THR A 282 -13.92 -3.55 24.93
C THR A 282 -12.78 -4.48 24.50
N ASP A 283 -13.15 -5.70 24.13
CA ASP A 283 -12.27 -6.64 23.42
C ASP A 283 -12.34 -6.44 21.89
N TRP A 284 -12.71 -5.24 21.42
CA TRP A 284 -12.83 -4.97 19.99
C TRP A 284 -11.57 -4.28 19.47
N LEU A 285 -11.22 -4.61 18.23
CA LEU A 285 -10.17 -3.96 17.47
C LEU A 285 -10.74 -3.51 16.15
N LEU A 286 -10.49 -2.25 15.78
CA LEU A 286 -10.65 -1.79 14.41
C LEU A 286 -9.44 -2.29 13.62
N LEU A 287 -9.68 -3.15 12.62
CA LEU A 287 -8.67 -3.77 11.79
C LEU A 287 -8.85 -3.31 10.36
N VAL A 288 -7.75 -2.86 9.75
CA VAL A 288 -7.73 -2.55 8.32
C VAL A 288 -6.58 -3.27 7.66
N GLN A 289 -6.86 -3.85 6.50
CA GLN A 289 -5.87 -4.41 5.59
C GLN A 289 -5.94 -3.75 4.21
N VAL A 290 -4.79 -3.31 3.70
CA VAL A 290 -4.66 -2.73 2.36
C VAL A 290 -3.55 -3.45 1.59
N PRO A 291 -3.79 -3.90 0.34
CA PRO A 291 -2.73 -4.50 -0.47
C PRO A 291 -1.63 -3.48 -0.79
N GLU A 292 -0.34 -3.86 -0.63
CA GLU A 292 0.80 -2.99 -0.94
C GLU A 292 0.76 -2.50 -2.40
N ARG A 293 0.26 -3.34 -3.34
CA ARG A 293 0.11 -2.97 -4.75
C ARG A 293 -0.81 -1.78 -4.99
N VAL A 294 -1.81 -1.60 -4.15
CA VAL A 294 -2.74 -0.46 -4.23
C VAL A 294 -2.08 0.79 -3.66
N VAL A 295 -1.34 0.64 -2.56
CA VAL A 295 -0.54 1.72 -1.98
C VAL A 295 0.46 2.28 -2.98
N VAL A 296 1.15 1.43 -3.74
CA VAL A 296 2.16 1.87 -4.72
C VAL A 296 1.61 2.16 -6.12
N GLU A 297 0.32 1.96 -6.37
CA GLU A 297 -0.31 2.20 -7.68
C GLU A 297 -0.05 3.62 -8.22
N PRO A 298 -0.13 4.70 -7.40
CA PRO A 298 0.18 6.05 -7.87
C PRO A 298 1.61 6.21 -8.43
N LEU A 299 2.55 5.35 -8.00
CA LEU A 299 3.94 5.35 -8.49
C LEU A 299 4.08 4.81 -9.92
N GLY A 300 3.02 4.30 -10.54
CA GLY A 300 3.01 3.91 -11.96
C GLY A 300 3.39 5.08 -12.90
N VAL A 301 3.17 6.32 -12.50
CA VAL A 301 3.67 7.51 -13.22
C VAL A 301 5.19 7.60 -13.17
N LEU A 302 5.81 7.33 -12.02
CA LEU A 302 7.27 7.29 -11.87
C LEU A 302 7.88 6.19 -12.73
N GLN A 303 7.25 5.02 -12.79
CA GLN A 303 7.72 3.91 -13.63
C GLN A 303 7.77 4.31 -15.11
N ARG A 304 6.70 4.96 -15.62
CA ARG A 304 6.69 5.51 -16.98
C ARG A 304 7.75 6.60 -17.18
N GLY A 305 7.93 7.47 -16.20
CA GLY A 305 8.98 8.50 -16.20
C GLY A 305 10.39 7.92 -16.30
N VAL A 306 10.68 6.82 -15.59
CA VAL A 306 11.96 6.10 -15.67
C VAL A 306 12.19 5.51 -17.06
N VAL A 307 11.16 4.90 -17.67
CA VAL A 307 11.28 4.35 -19.03
C VAL A 307 11.55 5.44 -20.06
N VAL A 308 10.78 6.53 -20.01
CA VAL A 308 10.95 7.67 -20.95
C VAL A 308 12.30 8.33 -20.76
N SER A 309 12.71 8.62 -19.53
CA SER A 309 14.03 9.24 -19.26
C SER A 309 15.18 8.33 -19.66
N SER A 310 15.08 7.02 -19.43
CA SER A 310 16.10 6.05 -19.88
C SER A 310 16.22 6.00 -21.40
N LEU A 311 15.10 6.09 -22.13
CA LEU A 311 15.11 6.17 -23.60
C LEU A 311 15.78 7.47 -24.09
N VAL A 312 15.49 8.60 -23.43
CA VAL A 312 16.13 9.89 -23.75
C VAL A 312 17.64 9.82 -23.49
N VAL A 313 18.07 9.28 -22.34
CA VAL A 313 19.49 9.10 -22.00
C VAL A 313 20.18 8.18 -23.02
N LEU A 314 19.52 7.10 -23.46
CA LEU A 314 20.05 6.22 -24.49
C LEU A 314 20.26 6.94 -25.83
N LEU A 315 19.27 7.71 -26.29
CA LEU A 315 19.38 8.45 -27.55
C LEU A 315 20.46 9.54 -27.48
N VAL A 316 20.52 10.28 -26.38
CA VAL A 316 21.51 11.35 -26.18
C VAL A 316 22.92 10.76 -26.07
N SER A 317 23.11 9.69 -25.28
CA SER A 317 24.42 9.04 -25.15
C SER A 317 24.89 8.42 -26.47
N ALA A 318 24.00 7.80 -27.24
CA ALA A 318 24.31 7.28 -28.57
C ALA A 318 24.71 8.40 -29.54
N ALA A 319 23.99 9.54 -29.53
CA ALA A 319 24.31 10.69 -30.36
C ALA A 319 25.69 11.28 -30.02
N ILE A 320 25.97 11.51 -28.73
CA ILE A 320 27.26 12.01 -28.25
C ILE A 320 28.38 11.04 -28.63
N ALA A 321 28.19 9.76 -28.36
CA ALA A 321 29.23 8.77 -28.61
C ALA A 321 29.48 8.55 -30.11
N PHE A 322 28.45 8.66 -30.95
CA PHE A 322 28.60 8.68 -32.41
C PHE A 322 29.43 9.88 -32.89
N VAL A 323 29.18 11.09 -32.34
CA VAL A 323 29.96 12.28 -32.68
C VAL A 323 31.41 12.12 -32.26
N ILE A 324 31.67 11.70 -31.02
CA ILE A 324 33.03 11.46 -30.51
C ILE A 324 33.74 10.39 -31.34
N GLY A 325 33.10 9.25 -31.56
CA GLY A 325 33.65 8.14 -32.34
C GLY A 325 33.99 8.57 -33.77
N ARG A 326 33.15 9.40 -34.40
CA ARG A 326 33.41 9.92 -35.74
C ARG A 326 34.60 10.88 -35.78
N VAL A 327 34.76 11.74 -34.76
CA VAL A 327 35.90 12.66 -34.66
C VAL A 327 37.21 11.88 -34.47
N GLN A 328 37.22 10.92 -33.54
CA GLN A 328 38.39 10.07 -33.25
C GLN A 328 38.78 9.23 -34.47
N ALA A 329 37.83 8.49 -35.06
CA ALA A 329 38.10 7.61 -36.19
C ALA A 329 38.61 8.37 -37.42
N ARG A 330 38.16 9.61 -37.65
CA ARG A 330 38.67 10.44 -38.75
C ARG A 330 40.16 10.71 -38.63
N GLY A 331 40.64 11.13 -37.45
CA GLY A 331 42.06 11.45 -37.28
C GLY A 331 42.94 10.19 -37.37
N VAL A 332 42.48 9.05 -36.85
CA VAL A 332 43.18 7.75 -37.03
C VAL A 332 43.26 7.35 -38.50
N VAL A 333 42.17 7.52 -39.26
CA VAL A 333 42.14 7.25 -40.71
C VAL A 333 43.09 8.16 -41.48
N GLU A 334 43.22 9.43 -41.09
CA GLU A 334 44.13 10.39 -41.72
C GLU A 334 45.59 9.98 -41.54
N VAL A 335 45.98 9.58 -40.32
CA VAL A 335 47.32 9.02 -40.07
C VAL A 335 47.53 7.70 -40.81
N THR A 336 46.52 6.82 -40.85
CA THR A 336 46.61 5.54 -41.56
C THR A 336 46.84 5.74 -43.06
N ARG A 337 46.14 6.71 -43.67
CA ARG A 337 46.37 7.09 -45.07
C ARG A 337 47.77 7.64 -45.30
N ALA A 338 48.25 8.51 -44.41
CA ALA A 338 49.62 9.02 -44.49
C ALA A 338 50.65 7.90 -44.44
N MET A 339 50.44 6.89 -43.59
CA MET A 339 51.29 5.70 -43.54
C MET A 339 51.23 4.89 -44.84
N GLN A 340 50.09 4.82 -45.52
CA GLN A 340 49.99 4.16 -46.83
C GLN A 340 50.81 4.89 -47.91
N HIS A 341 50.80 6.23 -47.93
CA HIS A 341 51.69 7.03 -48.78
C HIS A 341 53.17 6.79 -48.45
N PHE A 342 53.47 6.71 -47.15
CA PHE A 342 54.81 6.43 -46.65
C PHE A 342 55.37 5.08 -47.15
N VAL A 343 54.55 4.02 -47.13
CA VAL A 343 54.95 2.67 -47.57
C VAL A 343 55.25 2.61 -49.07
N VAL A 344 54.60 3.43 -49.90
CA VAL A 344 54.85 3.47 -51.36
C VAL A 344 55.96 4.45 -51.75
N GLY A 345 56.71 4.99 -50.78
CA GLY A 345 57.87 5.85 -51.02
C GLY A 345 57.57 7.35 -51.10
N ASP A 346 56.32 7.78 -50.90
CA ASP A 346 55.97 9.19 -50.80
C ASP A 346 56.21 9.72 -49.37
N LEU A 347 57.42 10.22 -49.14
CA LEU A 347 57.84 10.80 -47.86
C LEU A 347 57.47 12.27 -47.70
N THR A 348 56.77 12.86 -48.68
CA THR A 348 56.37 14.27 -48.64
C THR A 348 55.00 14.48 -47.99
N TYR A 349 54.17 13.44 -47.94
CA TYR A 349 52.85 13.49 -47.30
C TYR A 349 52.96 13.79 -45.80
N ARG A 350 52.14 14.73 -45.31
CA ARG A 350 52.07 15.13 -43.89
C ARG A 350 50.63 15.09 -43.40
N VAL A 351 50.45 14.64 -42.16
CA VAL A 351 49.14 14.64 -41.49
C VAL A 351 48.90 16.01 -40.88
N GLN A 352 47.68 16.54 -40.96
CA GLN A 352 47.34 17.77 -40.27
C GLN A 352 47.31 17.56 -38.76
N GLU A 353 48.13 18.33 -38.03
CA GLU A 353 48.25 18.25 -36.58
C GLU A 353 47.09 18.98 -35.90
N ARG A 354 45.94 18.30 -35.82
CA ARG A 354 44.77 18.82 -35.12
C ARG A 354 44.70 18.28 -33.69
N GLY A 355 44.45 19.17 -32.74
CA GLY A 355 44.12 18.82 -31.36
C GLY A 355 45.33 18.50 -30.46
N ARG A 356 45.06 18.52 -29.15
CA ARG A 356 46.02 18.22 -28.07
C ARG A 356 45.76 16.85 -27.42
N ASN A 357 45.05 15.97 -28.10
CA ASN A 357 44.74 14.60 -27.65
C ASN A 357 45.69 13.58 -28.29
N GLU A 358 45.50 12.30 -27.97
CA GLU A 358 46.30 11.15 -28.40
C GLU A 358 46.39 11.05 -29.93
N VAL A 359 45.29 11.40 -30.63
CA VAL A 359 45.24 11.39 -32.10
C VAL A 359 46.12 12.50 -32.70
N GLY A 360 46.15 13.68 -32.08
CA GLY A 360 47.05 14.76 -32.48
C GLY A 360 48.53 14.45 -32.17
N GLU A 361 48.80 13.75 -31.08
CA GLU A 361 50.16 13.28 -30.74
C GLU A 361 50.67 12.22 -31.72
N LEU A 362 49.78 11.32 -32.15
CA LEU A 362 50.08 10.34 -33.19
C LEU A 362 50.43 11.03 -34.53
N ALA A 363 49.67 12.05 -34.92
CA ALA A 363 49.96 12.83 -36.14
C ALA A 363 51.33 13.53 -36.06
N ARG A 364 51.65 14.18 -34.93
CA ARG A 364 52.96 14.82 -34.68
C ARG A 364 54.11 13.82 -34.74
N SER A 365 53.94 12.67 -34.11
CA SER A 365 54.94 11.61 -34.08
C SER A 365 55.19 11.05 -35.48
N PHE A 366 54.13 10.83 -36.26
CA PHE A 366 54.23 10.43 -37.67
C PHE A 366 55.00 11.47 -38.50
N ASN A 367 54.62 12.75 -38.44
CA ASN A 367 55.28 13.82 -39.20
C ASN A 367 56.78 13.93 -38.85
N THR A 368 57.13 13.78 -37.57
CA THR A 368 58.51 13.78 -37.09
C THR A 368 59.30 12.60 -37.66
N ALA A 369 58.74 11.40 -37.62
CA ALA A 369 59.38 10.21 -38.20
C ALA A 369 59.60 10.36 -39.71
N ALA A 370 58.59 10.86 -40.43
CA ALA A 370 58.69 11.07 -41.86
C ALA A 370 59.74 12.12 -42.25
N GLY A 371 59.84 13.21 -41.48
CA GLY A 371 60.89 14.22 -41.65
C GLY A 371 62.30 13.73 -41.32
N ARG A 372 62.46 12.77 -40.40
CA ARG A 372 63.77 12.15 -40.12
C ARG A 372 64.16 11.19 -41.24
N LEU A 373 63.25 10.33 -41.70
CA LEU A 373 63.56 9.37 -42.76
C LEU A 373 63.86 10.08 -44.10
N SER A 374 63.08 11.11 -44.46
CA SER A 374 63.33 11.89 -45.68
C SER A 374 64.71 12.54 -45.69
N ARG A 375 65.22 12.98 -44.53
CA ARG A 375 66.59 13.50 -44.40
C ARG A 375 67.65 12.41 -44.55
N LEU A 376 67.47 11.27 -43.88
CA LEU A 376 68.39 10.14 -44.01
C LEU A 376 68.53 9.65 -45.47
N ILE A 377 67.43 9.57 -46.22
CA ILE A 377 67.49 9.20 -47.64
C ILE A 377 68.19 10.29 -48.46
N ALA A 378 67.94 11.57 -48.19
CA ALA A 378 68.62 12.67 -48.87
C ALA A 378 70.14 12.65 -48.60
N ASP A 379 70.56 12.41 -47.35
CA ASP A 379 71.96 12.33 -46.95
C ASP A 379 72.66 11.14 -47.62
N VAL A 380 72.00 9.97 -47.67
CA VAL A 380 72.54 8.78 -48.38
C VAL A 380 72.61 9.02 -49.89
N ALA A 381 71.60 9.65 -50.49
CA ALA A 381 71.60 9.99 -51.92
C ALA A 381 72.71 10.98 -52.27
N ALA A 382 72.95 11.98 -51.42
CA ALA A 382 74.05 12.93 -51.57
C ALA A 382 75.41 12.23 -51.48
N ALA A 383 75.60 11.35 -50.49
CA ALA A 383 76.83 10.57 -50.31
C ALA A 383 77.09 9.53 -51.42
N ALA A 384 76.05 9.08 -52.13
CA ALA A 384 76.18 8.17 -53.28
C ALA A 384 76.42 8.91 -54.61
N SER A 385 76.31 10.24 -54.62
CA SER A 385 76.54 11.11 -55.79
C SER A 385 77.90 11.82 -55.80
N GLU A 386 78.67 11.68 -54.71
CA GLU A 386 80.14 11.83 -54.68
C GLU A 386 80.81 10.51 -55.07
#